data_AF-A0A9X9XK24-F1
#
_entry.id   AF-A0A9X9XK24-F1
#
_cell.length_a   1.000
_cell.length_b   1.000
_cell.length_c   1.000
_cell.angle_alpha   90.00
_cell.angle_beta   90.00
_cell.angle_gamma   90.00
#
_symmetry.space_group_name_H-M   'P 1'
#
loop_
_entity.id
_entity.type
_entity.pdbx_description
1 polymer ?
#
loop_
_entity_poly.entity_id
_entity_poly.type
_entity_poly.pdbx_seq_one_letter_code
_entity_poly.pdbx_strand_id
1 'polypeptide(L)'
;MSDLRARYGAADVRYFAAYQREAAPPRLQLALAVADTVWTPADRDRITVLDIGCGRGVTACLLAAANPGWDVIGLDLQPAHIAEAREFAAEAGLGNARFIEADLAELDEAKAARLLPEVDVVICYGVWTWVPDPVREGILRLLRARLKPGGVLFMGYNALPGFADCIVLQRLLEDAARGVPGGEAERGAAALAAVEALREAGTHYLPKPEVLDHILMRGRRNPAYMAHEWLTACWRPVFHADLARDLTRAGLEYGGYARPEQGMPDLNLTPEQQAAMDAAPPGFARETLLDTLLTRRFRTDIFVRGRRPGGRRSLPGVRVTLAAAPGAANIVLRTQSGEAELPDHQSAAITEALARGPATLGELAALPGNEDLNPLDLAVMLVHSGFAHPLWRDPAVDAEATARAARCNATLLRRLAREAVAIDAPLGAAVPALGCAVQMGAAELAVAVALQEGAPPDPDALAALLADPDGGPQAIEGARAGIEGVLAQRLPAWRLMGLA
;
A
#
# COMPACT_ATOMS: atom_id res chain seq x y z
N MET A 1 29.47 2.89 6.01
CA MET A 1 28.42 3.68 6.70
C MET A 1 28.67 5.19 6.68
N SER A 2 29.89 5.70 6.97
CA SER A 2 30.18 7.16 6.95
C SER A 2 29.96 7.85 5.59
N ASP A 3 30.23 7.16 4.47
CA ASP A 3 30.04 7.69 3.11
C ASP A 3 28.55 7.72 2.69
N LEU A 4 27.74 6.74 3.10
CA LEU A 4 26.30 6.68 2.78
C LEU A 4 25.50 7.79 3.46
N ARG A 5 25.83 8.14 4.70
CA ARG A 5 25.18 9.25 5.42
C ARG A 5 25.50 10.60 4.79
N ALA A 6 26.72 10.77 4.28
CA ALA A 6 27.11 11.96 3.52
C ALA A 6 26.39 12.04 2.16
N ARG A 7 26.16 10.91 1.49
CA ARG A 7 25.49 10.83 0.17
C ARG A 7 23.97 10.90 0.24
N TYR A 8 23.34 10.39 1.31
CA TYR A 8 21.90 10.15 1.38
C TYR A 8 21.21 10.67 2.66
N GLY A 9 21.94 11.32 3.57
CA GLY A 9 21.40 12.05 4.73
C GLY A 9 21.00 11.21 5.95
N ALA A 10 20.20 10.15 5.81
CA ALA A 10 19.62 9.42 6.94
C ALA A 10 19.84 7.90 6.83
N ALA A 11 21.11 7.48 6.80
CA ALA A 11 21.51 6.10 6.55
C ALA A 11 21.33 5.13 7.73
N ASP A 12 20.75 5.54 8.87
CA ASP A 12 20.63 4.74 10.10
C ASP A 12 19.17 4.52 10.56
N VAL A 13 18.18 4.93 9.75
CA VAL A 13 16.75 4.91 10.09
C VAL A 13 16.14 3.53 9.92
N ARG A 14 15.52 2.99 10.97
CA ARG A 14 14.62 1.83 10.85
C ARG A 14 13.25 2.28 10.32
N TYR A 15 12.89 1.85 9.12
CA TYR A 15 11.58 2.17 8.53
C TYR A 15 10.47 1.28 9.10
N PHE A 16 9.24 1.80 9.17
CA PHE A 16 8.09 1.05 9.65
C PHE A 16 7.79 -0.15 8.75
N ALA A 17 7.51 -1.28 9.38
CA ALA A 17 7.14 -2.47 8.67
C ALA A 17 5.64 -2.43 8.33
N ALA A 18 5.30 -2.03 7.09
CA ALA A 18 3.92 -1.91 6.62
C ALA A 18 3.71 -2.73 5.34
N TYR A 19 2.50 -3.27 5.20
CA TYR A 19 2.07 -3.97 3.98
C TYR A 19 1.40 -2.99 3.01
N GLN A 20 1.88 -2.97 1.76
CA GLN A 20 1.32 -2.14 0.68
C GLN A 20 0.31 -2.93 -0.14
N ARG A 21 -0.96 -2.88 0.29
CA ARG A 21 -2.00 -3.73 -0.29
C ARG A 21 -2.29 -3.44 -1.77
N GLU A 22 -2.17 -2.18 -2.20
CA GLU A 22 -2.42 -1.73 -3.57
C GLU A 22 -1.38 -2.24 -4.57
N ALA A 23 -0.18 -2.57 -4.09
CA ALA A 23 0.91 -3.09 -4.91
C ALA A 23 0.71 -4.56 -5.31
N ALA A 24 -0.30 -5.24 -4.76
CA ALA A 24 -0.58 -6.63 -5.02
C ALA A 24 -1.05 -6.85 -6.47
N PRO A 25 -0.48 -7.80 -7.23
CA PRO A 25 -0.88 -8.11 -8.61
C PRO A 25 -2.40 -8.28 -8.86
N PRO A 26 -3.18 -8.95 -8.00
CA PRO A 26 -4.64 -8.98 -8.12
C PRO A 26 -5.31 -7.60 -8.13
N ARG A 27 -4.83 -6.68 -7.29
CA ARG A 27 -5.35 -5.31 -7.23
C ARG A 27 -4.88 -4.48 -8.41
N LEU A 28 -3.61 -4.61 -8.81
CA LEU A 28 -3.08 -3.96 -10.00
C LEU A 28 -3.85 -4.37 -11.26
N GLN A 29 -4.18 -5.67 -11.40
CA GLN A 29 -4.97 -6.18 -12.52
C GLN A 29 -6.35 -5.53 -12.58
N LEU A 30 -7.06 -5.50 -11.46
CA LEU A 30 -8.38 -4.86 -11.39
C LEU A 30 -8.28 -3.36 -11.69
N ALA A 31 -7.32 -2.67 -11.08
CA ALA A 31 -7.16 -1.24 -11.23
C ALA A 31 -6.85 -0.83 -12.68
N LEU A 32 -5.96 -1.57 -13.34
CA LEU A 32 -5.67 -1.39 -14.76
C LEU A 32 -6.91 -1.69 -15.63
N ALA A 33 -7.67 -2.75 -15.35
CA ALA A 33 -8.89 -3.05 -16.08
C ALA A 33 -9.93 -1.92 -15.96
N VAL A 34 -10.13 -1.34 -14.78
CA VAL A 34 -11.01 -0.18 -14.54
C VAL A 34 -10.53 1.05 -15.31
N ALA A 35 -9.21 1.30 -15.32
CA ALA A 35 -8.55 2.36 -16.08
C ALA A 35 -8.44 2.07 -17.59
N ASP A 36 -9.15 1.05 -18.08
CA ASP A 36 -9.15 0.57 -19.47
C ASP A 36 -7.77 0.16 -20.01
N THR A 37 -6.84 -0.19 -19.15
CA THR A 37 -5.51 -0.70 -19.52
C THR A 37 -5.48 -2.23 -19.46
N VAL A 38 -5.06 -2.88 -20.54
CA VAL A 38 -4.92 -4.33 -20.59
C VAL A 38 -3.69 -4.77 -19.81
N TRP A 39 -3.90 -5.59 -18.79
CA TRP A 39 -2.82 -6.34 -18.15
C TRP A 39 -3.30 -7.71 -17.67
N THR A 40 -2.67 -8.74 -18.22
CA THR A 40 -2.88 -10.13 -17.84
C THR A 40 -1.51 -10.81 -17.86
N PRO A 41 -1.00 -11.28 -16.72
CA PRO A 41 0.22 -12.08 -16.70
C PRO A 41 0.07 -13.32 -17.59
N ALA A 42 1.14 -13.68 -18.30
CA ALA A 42 1.13 -14.87 -19.16
C ALA A 42 0.90 -16.16 -18.33
N ASP A 43 1.45 -16.20 -17.12
CA ASP A 43 1.25 -17.25 -16.14
C ASP A 43 1.01 -16.58 -14.77
N ARG A 44 -0.20 -16.74 -14.22
CA ARG A 44 -0.58 -16.14 -12.92
C ARG A 44 0.08 -16.84 -11.73
N ASP A 45 0.59 -18.06 -11.91
CA ASP A 45 1.25 -18.84 -10.88
C ASP A 45 2.78 -18.70 -10.92
N ARG A 46 3.32 -18.05 -11.95
CA ARG A 46 4.76 -17.76 -12.11
C ARG A 46 5.02 -16.30 -12.45
N ILE A 47 4.90 -15.45 -11.45
CA ILE A 47 5.20 -14.01 -11.56
C ILE A 47 6.52 -13.70 -10.88
N THR A 48 7.35 -12.90 -11.53
CA THR A 48 8.55 -12.32 -10.92
C THR A 48 8.25 -10.90 -10.45
N VAL A 49 8.35 -10.67 -9.14
CA VAL A 49 8.09 -9.38 -8.49
C VAL A 49 9.38 -8.79 -7.96
N LEU A 50 9.61 -7.50 -8.21
CA LEU A 50 10.71 -6.74 -7.65
C LEU A 50 10.20 -5.60 -6.76
N ASP A 51 10.61 -5.57 -5.52
CA ASP A 51 10.31 -4.51 -4.55
C ASP A 51 11.54 -3.62 -4.34
N ILE A 52 11.49 -2.41 -4.89
CA ILE A 52 12.56 -1.40 -4.81
C ILE A 52 12.36 -0.59 -3.53
N GLY A 53 13.40 -0.55 -2.68
CA GLY A 53 13.30 0.02 -1.34
C GLY A 53 12.43 -0.87 -0.44
N CYS A 54 12.67 -2.19 -0.48
CA CYS A 54 11.82 -3.16 0.21
C CYS A 54 11.82 -3.02 1.74
N GLY A 55 12.75 -2.23 2.30
CA GLY A 55 12.97 -2.09 3.72
C GLY A 55 13.11 -3.46 4.37
N ARG A 56 12.32 -3.68 5.42
CA ARG A 56 12.33 -4.92 6.22
C ARG A 56 11.61 -6.10 5.55
N GLY A 57 11.18 -5.95 4.29
CA GLY A 57 10.71 -7.04 3.44
C GLY A 57 9.28 -7.53 3.67
N VAL A 58 8.45 -6.81 4.43
CA VAL A 58 7.08 -7.26 4.77
C VAL A 58 6.21 -7.54 3.55
N THR A 59 6.12 -6.57 2.61
CA THR A 59 5.32 -6.74 1.39
C THR A 59 5.84 -7.91 0.56
N ALA A 60 7.15 -7.98 0.35
CA ALA A 60 7.80 -9.08 -0.37
C ALA A 60 7.53 -10.45 0.27
N CYS A 61 7.67 -10.58 1.60
CA CYS A 61 7.40 -11.82 2.33
C CYS A 61 5.93 -12.24 2.24
N LEU A 62 4.99 -11.31 2.38
CA LEU A 62 3.55 -11.60 2.26
C LEU A 62 3.17 -12.03 0.84
N LEU A 63 3.70 -11.35 -0.19
CA LEU A 63 3.50 -11.74 -1.59
C LEU A 63 4.12 -13.10 -1.88
N ALA A 64 5.33 -13.35 -1.39
CA ALA A 64 5.93 -14.66 -1.50
C ALA A 64 5.00 -15.67 -0.81
N ALA A 65 4.69 -15.52 0.47
CA ALA A 65 3.90 -16.46 1.26
C ALA A 65 2.58 -16.86 0.60
N ALA A 66 1.84 -15.90 0.03
CA ALA A 66 0.59 -16.16 -0.68
C ALA A 66 0.78 -16.82 -2.06
N ASN A 67 1.99 -16.87 -2.61
CA ASN A 67 2.25 -17.33 -3.98
C ASN A 67 3.51 -18.22 -4.08
N PRO A 68 3.38 -19.55 -3.89
CA PRO A 68 4.51 -20.46 -3.89
C PRO A 68 5.32 -20.49 -5.19
N GLY A 69 4.68 -20.28 -6.34
CA GLY A 69 5.33 -20.32 -7.66
C GLY A 69 5.95 -18.99 -8.12
N TRP A 70 5.79 -17.90 -7.36
CA TRP A 70 6.37 -16.60 -7.71
C TRP A 70 7.83 -16.50 -7.28
N ASP A 71 8.61 -15.65 -7.94
CA ASP A 71 9.96 -15.24 -7.52
C ASP A 71 9.89 -13.79 -7.05
N VAL A 72 10.05 -13.56 -5.74
CA VAL A 72 9.89 -12.24 -5.13
C VAL A 72 11.24 -11.73 -4.66
N ILE A 73 11.64 -10.56 -5.15
CA ILE A 73 12.97 -10.00 -4.95
C ILE A 73 12.83 -8.63 -4.29
N GLY A 74 13.49 -8.40 -3.16
CA GLY A 74 13.60 -7.09 -2.52
C GLY A 74 14.99 -6.49 -2.72
N LEU A 75 15.04 -5.22 -3.10
CA LEU A 75 16.27 -4.41 -3.12
C LEU A 75 16.17 -3.32 -2.07
N ASP A 76 17.23 -3.14 -1.30
CA ASP A 76 17.35 -2.01 -0.38
C ASP A 76 18.82 -1.59 -0.24
N LEU A 77 19.05 -0.32 0.09
CA LEU A 77 20.38 0.21 0.34
C LEU A 77 20.89 -0.15 1.74
N GLN A 78 19.98 -0.31 2.71
CA GLN A 78 20.31 -0.49 4.13
C GLN A 78 20.64 -1.95 4.45
N PRO A 79 21.89 -2.28 4.85
CA PRO A 79 22.25 -3.67 5.18
C PRO A 79 21.43 -4.25 6.35
N ALA A 80 21.05 -3.42 7.33
CA ALA A 80 20.25 -3.87 8.47
C ALA A 80 18.84 -4.31 8.07
N HIS A 81 18.20 -3.59 7.15
CA HIS A 81 16.90 -3.95 6.59
C HIS A 81 16.97 -5.27 5.81
N ILE A 82 18.01 -5.44 4.99
CA ILE A 82 18.24 -6.67 4.23
C ILE A 82 18.50 -7.86 5.15
N ALA A 83 19.29 -7.69 6.21
CA ALA A 83 19.53 -8.74 7.20
C ALA A 83 18.21 -9.17 7.85
N GLU A 84 17.41 -8.22 8.32
CA GLU A 84 16.12 -8.52 8.96
C GLU A 84 15.12 -9.18 7.99
N ALA A 85 15.05 -8.71 6.74
CA ALA A 85 14.19 -9.29 5.73
C ALA A 85 14.56 -10.75 5.42
N ARG A 86 15.87 -11.05 5.36
CA ARG A 86 16.38 -12.42 5.19
C ARG A 86 16.03 -13.32 6.37
N GLU A 87 16.16 -12.82 7.60
CA GLU A 87 15.77 -13.58 8.79
C GLU A 87 14.26 -13.86 8.81
N PHE A 88 13.43 -12.86 8.47
CA PHE A 88 11.99 -13.06 8.36
C PHE A 88 11.67 -14.14 7.31
N ALA A 89 12.20 -14.04 6.09
CA ALA A 89 11.98 -15.08 5.08
C ALA A 89 12.46 -16.47 5.52
N ALA A 90 13.59 -16.56 6.21
CA ALA A 90 14.11 -17.83 6.74
C ALA A 90 13.18 -18.44 7.80
N GLU A 91 12.75 -17.64 8.80
CA GLU A 91 11.83 -18.08 9.85
C GLU A 91 10.46 -18.50 9.31
N ALA A 92 9.95 -17.80 8.30
CA ALA A 92 8.70 -18.12 7.64
C ALA A 92 8.82 -19.27 6.61
N GLY A 93 10.05 -19.72 6.30
CA GLY A 93 10.32 -20.78 5.32
C GLY A 93 10.05 -20.38 3.87
N LEU A 94 10.32 -19.13 3.51
CA LEU A 94 10.03 -18.54 2.19
C LEU A 94 11.24 -18.64 1.26
N GLY A 95 11.44 -19.82 0.66
CA GLY A 95 12.57 -20.07 -0.27
C GLY A 95 12.51 -19.31 -1.60
N ASN A 96 11.37 -18.68 -1.91
CA ASN A 96 11.15 -17.89 -3.12
C ASN A 96 11.15 -16.37 -2.86
N ALA A 97 11.60 -15.93 -1.67
CA ALA A 97 11.86 -14.54 -1.36
C ALA A 97 13.38 -14.29 -1.27
N ARG A 98 13.90 -13.33 -2.03
CA ARG A 98 15.34 -13.00 -2.08
C ARG A 98 15.54 -11.53 -1.78
N PHE A 99 16.46 -11.20 -0.88
CA PHE A 99 16.76 -9.82 -0.50
C PHE A 99 18.22 -9.48 -0.80
N ILE A 100 18.43 -8.40 -1.55
CA ILE A 100 19.73 -7.99 -2.08
C ILE A 100 20.01 -6.55 -1.65
N GLU A 101 21.16 -6.36 -1.00
CA GLU A 101 21.70 -5.02 -0.76
C GLU A 101 22.19 -4.43 -2.08
N ALA A 102 21.66 -3.26 -2.46
CA ALA A 102 22.04 -2.61 -3.70
C ALA A 102 21.96 -1.08 -3.59
N ASP A 103 23.07 -0.40 -3.94
CA ASP A 103 23.02 1.02 -4.29
C ASP A 103 22.60 1.15 -5.77
N LEU A 104 21.39 1.66 -5.98
CA LEU A 104 20.84 1.89 -7.32
C LEU A 104 21.58 3.00 -8.07
N ALA A 105 22.19 3.96 -7.38
CA ALA A 105 23.01 4.98 -8.04
C ALA A 105 24.18 4.35 -8.81
N GLU A 106 24.72 3.24 -8.29
CA GLU A 106 25.84 2.48 -8.85
C GLU A 106 25.39 1.24 -9.64
N LEU A 107 24.09 1.13 -9.92
CA LEU A 107 23.54 0.04 -10.71
C LEU A 107 23.51 0.43 -12.19
N ASP A 108 24.40 -0.16 -12.98
CA ASP A 108 24.33 -0.13 -14.43
C ASP A 108 23.50 -1.31 -14.98
N GLU A 109 23.21 -1.29 -16.28
CA GLU A 109 22.37 -2.30 -16.93
C GLU A 109 23.01 -3.71 -16.88
N ALA A 110 24.33 -3.80 -16.98
CA ALA A 110 25.06 -5.07 -16.95
C ALA A 110 25.04 -5.70 -15.56
N LYS A 111 25.19 -4.91 -14.51
CA LYS A 111 25.10 -5.31 -13.10
C LYS A 111 23.66 -5.68 -12.76
N ALA A 112 22.68 -4.89 -13.17
CA ALA A 112 21.26 -5.23 -13.03
C ALA A 112 20.94 -6.58 -13.68
N ALA A 113 21.48 -6.84 -14.88
CA ALA A 113 21.23 -8.10 -15.58
C ALA A 113 21.86 -9.33 -14.94
N ARG A 114 22.98 -9.18 -14.22
CA ARG A 114 23.59 -10.26 -13.44
C ARG A 114 22.85 -10.52 -12.13
N LEU A 115 22.31 -9.47 -11.51
CA LEU A 115 21.66 -9.56 -10.20
C LEU A 115 20.21 -10.04 -10.30
N LEU A 116 19.50 -9.69 -11.38
CA LEU A 116 18.05 -9.83 -11.47
C LEU A 116 17.61 -10.58 -12.72
N PRO A 117 16.57 -11.43 -12.62
CA PRO A 117 15.81 -11.92 -13.77
C PRO A 117 14.91 -10.81 -14.35
N GLU A 118 14.18 -11.11 -15.44
CA GLU A 118 13.25 -10.15 -16.01
C GLU A 118 12.00 -10.19 -15.15
N VAL A 119 11.43 -9.02 -14.88
CA VAL A 119 10.40 -8.86 -13.86
C VAL A 119 9.07 -8.50 -14.53
N ASP A 120 7.98 -9.07 -13.99
CA ASP A 120 6.62 -8.80 -14.46
C ASP A 120 6.02 -7.60 -13.74
N VAL A 121 6.35 -7.45 -12.45
CA VAL A 121 5.85 -6.37 -11.59
C VAL A 121 7.00 -5.76 -10.81
N VAL A 122 7.07 -4.43 -10.80
CA VAL A 122 7.97 -3.66 -9.95
C VAL A 122 7.13 -2.83 -8.98
N ILE A 123 7.49 -2.87 -7.72
CA ILE A 123 6.94 -2.06 -6.64
C ILE A 123 8.00 -1.02 -6.29
N CYS A 124 7.63 0.25 -6.28
CA CYS A 124 8.50 1.34 -5.88
C CYS A 124 7.66 2.32 -5.04
N TYR A 125 7.62 2.07 -3.73
CA TYR A 125 6.76 2.79 -2.81
C TYR A 125 7.60 3.58 -1.81
N GLY A 126 7.42 4.90 -1.75
CA GLY A 126 8.13 5.73 -0.78
C GLY A 126 9.63 5.86 -1.07
N VAL A 127 10.05 5.71 -2.33
CA VAL A 127 11.47 5.83 -2.72
C VAL A 127 11.72 7.08 -3.55
N TRP A 128 11.01 7.26 -4.67
CA TRP A 128 11.33 8.27 -5.69
C TRP A 128 11.48 9.70 -5.14
N THR A 129 10.62 10.10 -4.20
CA THR A 129 10.60 11.45 -3.63
C THR A 129 11.60 11.65 -2.49
N TRP A 130 12.32 10.60 -2.09
CA TRP A 130 13.23 10.60 -0.94
C TRP A 130 14.69 10.41 -1.33
N VAL A 131 14.95 10.14 -2.60
CA VAL A 131 16.28 9.80 -3.10
C VAL A 131 16.82 10.87 -4.07
N PRO A 132 18.14 11.05 -4.12
CA PRO A 132 18.77 12.01 -5.03
C PRO A 132 18.72 11.51 -6.48
N ASP A 133 19.00 12.41 -7.42
CA ASP A 133 18.90 12.15 -8.87
C ASP A 133 19.71 10.93 -9.36
N PRO A 134 20.95 10.64 -8.87
CA PRO A 134 21.67 9.43 -9.28
C PRO A 134 20.92 8.13 -9.02
N VAL A 135 20.18 8.05 -7.90
CA VAL A 135 19.35 6.88 -7.55
C VAL A 135 18.13 6.79 -8.47
N ARG A 136 17.48 7.93 -8.77
CA ARG A 136 16.36 7.98 -9.72
C ARG A 136 16.78 7.50 -11.11
N GLU A 137 17.94 7.94 -11.58
CA GLU A 137 18.52 7.46 -12.84
C GLU A 137 18.84 5.95 -12.78
N GLY A 138 19.30 5.46 -11.63
CA GLY A 138 19.45 4.02 -11.37
C GLY A 138 18.17 3.22 -11.51
N ILE A 139 17.07 3.72 -10.92
CA ILE A 139 15.73 3.13 -11.06
C ILE A 139 15.32 3.10 -12.54
N LEU A 140 15.50 4.20 -13.28
CA LEU A 140 15.16 4.24 -14.71
C LEU A 140 15.96 3.23 -15.55
N ARG A 141 17.27 3.09 -15.29
CA ARG A 141 18.12 2.08 -15.95
C ARG A 141 17.66 0.66 -15.63
N LEU A 142 17.37 0.37 -14.36
CA LEU A 142 16.86 -0.93 -13.93
C LEU A 142 15.56 -1.27 -14.66
N LEU A 143 14.59 -0.34 -14.65
CA LEU A 143 13.29 -0.54 -15.30
C LEU A 143 13.45 -0.83 -16.79
N ARG A 144 14.28 -0.05 -17.48
CA ARG A 144 14.57 -0.26 -18.90
C ARG A 144 15.17 -1.64 -19.18
N ALA A 145 16.10 -2.08 -18.34
CA ALA A 145 16.86 -3.31 -18.53
C ALA A 145 16.12 -4.57 -18.10
N ARG A 146 15.25 -4.51 -17.07
CA ARG A 146 14.66 -5.71 -16.44
C ARG A 146 13.15 -5.82 -16.51
N LEU A 147 12.40 -4.72 -16.64
CA LEU A 147 10.93 -4.80 -16.69
C LEU A 147 10.50 -5.37 -18.05
N LYS A 148 9.78 -6.48 -18.07
CA LYS A 148 9.32 -7.11 -19.33
C LYS A 148 8.45 -6.16 -20.15
N PRO A 149 8.38 -6.31 -21.48
CA PRO A 149 7.26 -5.76 -22.25
C PRO A 149 5.93 -6.25 -21.68
N GLY A 150 4.98 -5.34 -21.47
CA GLY A 150 3.73 -5.61 -20.74
C GLY A 150 3.88 -5.67 -19.21
N GLY A 151 5.09 -5.49 -18.68
CA GLY A 151 5.36 -5.41 -17.25
C GLY A 151 4.81 -4.13 -16.63
N VAL A 152 4.54 -4.20 -15.32
CA VAL A 152 3.88 -3.14 -14.55
C VAL A 152 4.83 -2.56 -13.50
N LEU A 153 4.77 -1.25 -13.32
CA LEU A 153 5.39 -0.53 -12.22
C LEU A 153 4.28 0.10 -11.36
N PHE A 154 4.24 -0.25 -10.09
CA PHE A 154 3.47 0.45 -9.07
C PHE A 154 4.36 1.49 -8.38
N MET A 155 3.92 2.76 -8.37
CA MET A 155 4.62 3.90 -7.78
C MET A 155 3.82 4.51 -6.64
N GLY A 156 4.41 4.57 -5.44
CA GLY A 156 3.88 5.36 -4.31
C GLY A 156 4.78 6.54 -4.00
N TYR A 157 4.26 7.78 -4.03
CA TYR A 157 5.10 8.98 -3.89
C TYR A 157 4.36 10.22 -3.38
N ASN A 158 5.12 11.14 -2.78
CA ASN A 158 4.62 12.45 -2.36
C ASN A 158 4.41 13.36 -3.59
N ALA A 159 3.20 13.88 -3.75
CA ALA A 159 2.76 14.60 -4.93
C ALA A 159 2.65 16.12 -4.70
N LEU A 160 2.93 16.87 -5.76
CA LEU A 160 2.57 18.27 -5.90
C LEU A 160 1.28 18.40 -6.72
N PRO A 161 0.45 19.43 -6.47
CA PRO A 161 0.69 20.54 -5.54
C PRO A 161 0.35 20.24 -4.06
N GLY A 162 -0.19 19.07 -3.73
CA GLY A 162 -0.71 18.79 -2.38
C GLY A 162 0.29 19.02 -1.24
N PHE A 163 1.57 18.73 -1.42
CA PHE A 163 2.63 18.99 -0.42
C PHE A 163 3.31 20.36 -0.53
N ALA A 164 2.84 21.27 -1.38
CA ALA A 164 3.51 22.57 -1.60
C ALA A 164 3.67 23.39 -0.31
N ASP A 165 2.67 23.37 0.58
CA ASP A 165 2.68 24.06 1.87
C ASP A 165 3.63 23.42 2.90
N CYS A 166 4.04 22.17 2.68
CA CYS A 166 4.98 21.45 3.52
C CYS A 166 6.44 21.60 3.09
N ILE A 167 6.72 22.18 1.90
CA ILE A 167 8.10 22.42 1.46
C ILE A 167 8.83 23.36 2.42
N VAL A 168 8.16 24.45 2.82
CA VAL A 168 8.72 25.41 3.78
C VAL A 168 8.88 24.75 5.16
N LEU A 169 7.86 24.01 5.61
CA LEU A 169 7.91 23.28 6.87
C LEU A 169 9.10 22.32 6.93
N GLN A 170 9.29 21.51 5.89
CA GLN A 170 10.39 20.54 5.83
C GLN A 170 11.75 21.24 5.94
N ARG A 171 11.94 22.34 5.22
CA ARG A 171 13.17 23.13 5.29
C ARG A 171 13.44 23.66 6.70
N LEU A 172 12.41 24.19 7.36
CA LEU A 172 12.51 24.69 8.73
C LEU A 172 12.87 23.58 9.72
N LEU A 173 12.25 22.41 9.59
CA LEU A 173 12.54 21.23 10.43
C LEU A 173 14.00 20.79 10.23
N GLU A 174 14.46 20.69 8.98
CA GLU A 174 15.85 20.31 8.67
C GLU A 174 16.87 21.30 9.25
N ASP A 175 16.64 22.60 9.05
CA ASP A 175 17.53 23.66 9.55
C ASP A 175 17.54 23.68 11.09
N ALA A 176 16.39 23.50 11.74
CA ALA A 176 16.28 23.46 13.20
C ALA A 176 16.96 22.23 13.82
N ALA A 177 17.02 21.11 13.11
CA ALA A 177 17.70 19.91 13.56
C ALA A 177 19.21 19.90 13.27
N ARG A 178 19.72 20.89 12.52
CA ARG A 178 21.13 20.94 12.10
C ARG A 178 22.02 21.34 13.27
N GLY A 179 23.08 20.56 13.52
CA GLY A 179 24.02 20.83 14.61
C GLY A 179 23.48 20.53 16.01
N VAL A 180 22.24 20.04 16.13
CA VAL A 180 21.68 19.56 17.40
C VAL A 180 22.42 18.26 17.79
N PRO A 181 23.08 18.21 18.95
CA PRO A 181 23.74 17.00 19.42
C PRO A 181 22.69 15.96 19.84
N GLY A 182 23.03 14.67 19.69
CA GLY A 182 22.14 13.56 20.07
C GLY A 182 21.67 12.73 18.88
N GLY A 183 20.74 11.81 19.18
CA GLY A 183 20.11 10.93 18.21
C GLY A 183 18.94 11.60 17.49
N GLU A 184 18.18 10.78 16.79
CA GLU A 184 17.03 11.22 15.99
C GLU A 184 15.89 11.74 16.84
N ALA A 185 15.68 11.17 18.02
CA ALA A 185 14.66 11.63 18.95
C ALA A 185 14.94 13.05 19.44
N GLU A 186 16.19 13.35 19.83
CA GLU A 186 16.60 14.69 20.28
C GLU A 186 16.52 15.71 19.14
N ARG A 187 17.00 15.34 17.96
CA ARG A 187 16.91 16.19 16.76
C ARG A 187 15.47 16.47 16.34
N GLY A 188 14.62 15.44 16.35
CA GLY A 188 13.21 15.55 16.05
C GLY A 188 12.45 16.40 17.07
N ALA A 189 12.75 16.24 18.36
CA ALA A 189 12.18 17.07 19.42
C ALA A 189 12.59 18.55 19.29
N ALA A 190 13.86 18.83 18.97
CA ALA A 190 14.34 20.19 18.73
C ALA A 190 13.65 20.84 17.51
N ALA A 191 13.52 20.10 16.42
CA ALA A 191 12.82 20.57 15.21
C ALA A 191 11.33 20.85 15.50
N LEU A 192 10.68 19.96 16.24
CA LEU A 192 9.29 20.12 16.66
C LEU A 192 9.09 21.39 17.49
N ALA A 193 9.92 21.59 18.52
CA ALA A 193 9.87 22.77 19.38
C ALA A 193 10.06 24.08 18.59
N ALA A 194 10.97 24.08 17.61
CA ALA A 194 11.19 25.24 16.75
C ALA A 194 9.95 25.59 15.92
N VAL A 195 9.29 24.59 15.31
CA VAL A 195 8.06 24.80 14.54
C VAL A 195 6.90 25.25 15.42
N GLU A 196 6.79 24.73 16.65
CA GLU A 196 5.78 25.16 17.63
C GLU A 196 5.96 26.64 18.01
N ALA A 197 7.20 27.07 18.26
CA ALA A 197 7.49 28.48 18.53
C ALA A 197 7.15 29.39 17.34
N LEU A 198 7.43 28.95 16.10
CA LEU A 198 7.05 29.70 14.90
C LEU A 198 5.54 29.77 14.70
N ARG A 199 4.81 28.72 15.06
CA ARG A 199 3.35 28.69 15.05
C ARG A 199 2.78 29.71 16.04
N GLU A 200 3.29 29.73 17.28
CA GLU A 200 2.86 30.67 18.32
C GLU A 200 3.16 32.12 17.96
N ALA A 201 4.23 32.37 17.22
CA ALA A 201 4.58 33.69 16.70
C ALA A 201 3.69 34.15 15.52
N GLY A 202 2.77 33.32 15.02
CA GLY A 202 1.85 33.69 13.93
C GLY A 202 2.49 33.73 12.54
N THR A 203 3.44 32.83 12.26
CA THR A 203 4.17 32.79 10.97
C THR A 203 3.25 32.48 9.78
N HIS A 204 3.41 33.23 8.68
CA HIS A 204 2.52 33.17 7.51
C HIS A 204 2.67 31.95 6.58
N TYR A 205 3.85 31.31 6.52
CA TYR A 205 4.17 30.27 5.53
C TYR A 205 4.24 28.85 6.11
N LEU A 206 3.50 28.60 7.19
CA LEU A 206 3.29 27.25 7.70
C LEU A 206 2.08 26.59 7.00
N PRO A 207 1.98 25.25 6.99
CA PRO A 207 0.80 24.56 6.50
C PRO A 207 -0.47 25.04 7.22
N LYS A 208 -1.62 24.76 6.61
CA LYS A 208 -2.92 25.02 7.26
C LYS A 208 -2.97 24.39 8.66
N PRO A 209 -3.65 25.02 9.64
CA PRO A 209 -3.65 24.55 11.02
C PRO A 209 -3.97 23.06 11.17
N GLU A 210 -4.95 22.55 10.42
CA GLU A 210 -5.38 21.15 10.51
C GLU A 210 -4.28 20.18 10.06
N VAL A 211 -3.52 20.57 9.03
CA VAL A 211 -2.39 19.80 8.51
C VAL A 211 -1.21 19.87 9.48
N LEU A 212 -0.89 21.07 9.95
CA LEU A 212 0.21 21.28 10.88
C LEU A 212 -0.04 20.55 12.21
N ASP A 213 -1.25 20.64 12.76
CA ASP A 213 -1.61 19.97 14.01
C ASP A 213 -1.49 18.44 13.88
N HIS A 214 -1.88 17.87 12.74
CA HIS A 214 -1.67 16.44 12.47
C HIS A 214 -0.20 16.05 12.44
N ILE A 215 0.65 16.85 11.80
CA ILE A 215 2.10 16.63 11.74
C ILE A 215 2.72 16.73 13.14
N LEU A 216 2.42 17.82 13.88
CA LEU A 216 2.92 18.05 15.22
C LEU A 216 2.47 16.96 16.20
N MET A 217 1.20 16.53 16.12
CA MET A 217 0.66 15.45 16.94
C MET A 217 1.43 14.14 16.74
N ARG A 218 1.68 13.75 15.48
CA ARG A 218 2.49 12.56 15.17
C ARG A 218 3.93 12.71 15.66
N GLY A 219 4.52 13.90 15.48
CA GLY A 219 5.87 14.19 15.94
C GLY A 219 6.02 14.15 17.46
N ARG A 220 5.00 14.58 18.22
CA ARG A 220 4.99 14.45 19.69
C ARG A 220 4.94 13.00 20.15
N ARG A 221 4.13 12.17 19.47
CA ARG A 221 4.02 10.73 19.78
C ARG A 221 5.31 9.99 19.47
N ASN A 222 6.01 10.38 18.41
CA ASN A 222 7.26 9.77 18.01
C ASN A 222 8.22 10.83 17.44
N PRO A 223 9.09 11.44 18.26
CA PRO A 223 10.06 12.42 17.78
C PRO A 223 11.04 11.86 16.74
N ALA A 224 11.38 10.56 16.82
CA ALA A 224 12.23 9.93 15.81
C ALA A 224 11.54 9.89 14.44
N TYR A 225 10.21 9.68 14.38
CA TYR A 225 9.43 9.79 13.14
C TYR A 225 9.60 11.16 12.45
N MET A 226 9.71 12.26 13.21
CA MET A 226 10.01 13.58 12.62
C MET A 226 11.36 13.60 11.95
N ALA A 227 12.37 12.99 12.57
CA ALA A 227 13.69 12.90 11.98
C ALA A 227 13.66 12.13 10.65
N HIS A 228 12.91 11.04 10.62
CA HIS A 228 12.82 10.15 9.48
C HIS A 228 12.02 10.74 8.31
N GLU A 229 10.83 11.29 8.58
CA GLU A 229 9.93 11.81 7.55
C GLU A 229 10.34 13.20 7.08
N TRP A 230 10.95 14.04 7.92
CA TRP A 230 11.13 15.45 7.56
C TRP A 230 12.60 15.89 7.46
N LEU A 231 13.55 15.18 8.06
CA LEU A 231 14.96 15.62 8.05
C LEU A 231 15.79 14.96 6.94
N THR A 232 15.16 14.38 5.92
CA THR A 232 15.88 13.85 4.76
C THR A 232 16.30 14.98 3.83
N ALA A 233 17.58 15.02 3.47
CA ALA A 233 18.14 16.10 2.64
C ALA A 233 17.68 16.07 1.17
N CYS A 234 17.02 14.99 0.74
CA CYS A 234 16.63 14.76 -0.65
C CYS A 234 15.11 14.68 -0.84
N TRP A 235 14.33 15.07 0.17
CA TRP A 235 12.87 15.10 0.06
C TRP A 235 12.43 16.09 -1.03
N ARG A 236 11.83 15.56 -2.09
CA ARG A 236 11.35 16.33 -3.24
C ARG A 236 10.04 15.73 -3.75
N PRO A 237 8.88 16.19 -3.26
CA PRO A 237 7.59 15.85 -3.86
C PRO A 237 7.56 16.30 -5.33
N VAL A 238 6.75 15.65 -6.15
CA VAL A 238 6.80 15.81 -7.61
C VAL A 238 5.39 15.93 -8.20
N PHE A 239 5.24 16.70 -9.28
CA PHE A 239 4.01 16.65 -10.07
C PHE A 239 3.93 15.33 -10.83
N HIS A 240 2.75 14.71 -10.89
CA HIS A 240 2.54 13.49 -11.68
C HIS A 240 3.10 13.62 -13.11
N ALA A 241 2.85 14.75 -13.77
CA ALA A 241 3.26 14.98 -15.16
C ALA A 241 4.79 14.91 -15.36
N ASP A 242 5.57 15.36 -14.38
CA ASP A 242 7.04 15.32 -14.46
C ASP A 242 7.56 13.90 -14.20
N LEU A 243 7.01 13.21 -13.20
CA LEU A 243 7.32 11.80 -12.95
C LEU A 243 6.98 10.94 -14.18
N ALA A 244 5.78 11.11 -14.74
CA ALA A 244 5.35 10.37 -15.92
C ALA A 244 6.29 10.63 -17.11
N ARG A 245 6.74 11.88 -17.30
CA ARG A 245 7.72 12.24 -18.34
C ARG A 245 9.05 11.52 -18.12
N ASP A 246 9.56 11.48 -16.89
CA ASP A 246 10.81 10.76 -16.59
C ASP A 246 10.68 9.26 -16.88
N LEU A 247 9.56 8.65 -16.49
CA LEU A 247 9.30 7.21 -16.71
C LEU A 247 9.20 6.83 -18.19
N THR A 248 8.83 7.76 -19.09
CA THR A 248 8.87 7.50 -20.55
C THR A 248 10.27 7.12 -21.04
N ARG A 249 11.33 7.58 -20.36
CA ARG A 249 12.74 7.24 -20.68
C ARG A 249 13.05 5.76 -20.41
N ALA A 250 12.19 5.06 -19.68
CA ALA A 250 12.23 3.61 -19.46
C ALA A 250 11.18 2.85 -20.32
N GLY A 251 10.48 3.55 -21.22
CA GLY A 251 9.42 2.97 -22.07
C GLY A 251 8.10 2.72 -21.33
N LEU A 252 7.89 3.39 -20.20
CA LEU A 252 6.69 3.27 -19.38
C LEU A 252 5.67 4.33 -19.76
N GLU A 253 4.40 3.93 -19.76
CA GLU A 253 3.25 4.78 -20.01
C GLU A 253 2.29 4.73 -18.82
N TYR A 254 1.61 5.82 -18.52
CA TYR A 254 0.66 5.88 -17.41
C TYR A 254 -0.52 4.95 -17.66
N GLY A 255 -0.71 3.97 -16.77
CA GLY A 255 -1.76 2.95 -16.83
C GLY A 255 -3.03 3.32 -16.08
N GLY A 256 -2.92 4.15 -15.04
CA GLY A 256 -4.03 4.60 -14.19
C GLY A 256 -3.66 4.63 -12.72
N TYR A 257 -4.62 5.00 -11.88
CA TYR A 257 -4.47 4.97 -10.43
C TYR A 257 -4.51 3.54 -9.89
N ALA A 258 -3.73 3.24 -8.85
CA ALA A 258 -3.83 1.97 -8.13
C ALA A 258 -5.10 1.85 -7.29
N ARG A 259 -5.71 2.99 -6.96
CA ARG A 259 -7.07 3.09 -6.45
C ARG A 259 -7.94 3.86 -7.47
N PRO A 260 -8.63 3.14 -8.37
CA PRO A 260 -9.20 3.74 -9.58
C PRO A 260 -10.22 4.84 -9.34
N GLU A 261 -10.99 4.73 -8.26
CA GLU A 261 -12.00 5.72 -7.86
C GLU A 261 -11.37 7.09 -7.60
N GLN A 262 -10.10 7.17 -7.19
CA GLN A 262 -9.41 8.46 -7.06
C GLN A 262 -9.29 9.16 -8.41
N GLY A 263 -9.20 8.43 -9.52
CA GLY A 263 -9.05 9.00 -10.86
C GLY A 263 -10.34 9.37 -11.58
N MET A 264 -11.50 9.11 -10.96
CA MET A 264 -12.84 9.27 -11.52
C MET A 264 -13.39 10.68 -11.21
N PRO A 265 -13.43 11.60 -12.18
CA PRO A 265 -13.83 12.99 -11.93
C PRO A 265 -15.29 13.12 -11.51
N ASP A 266 -16.16 12.31 -12.11
CA ASP A 266 -17.59 12.17 -11.77
C ASP A 266 -17.85 11.77 -10.32
N LEU A 267 -16.90 11.06 -9.68
CA LEU A 267 -16.99 10.68 -8.27
C LEU A 267 -16.37 11.69 -7.30
N ASN A 268 -15.48 12.57 -7.77
CA ASN A 268 -14.63 13.40 -6.89
C ASN A 268 -14.72 14.91 -7.16
N LEU A 269 -15.31 15.34 -8.27
CA LEU A 269 -15.43 16.75 -8.65
C LEU A 269 -16.89 17.19 -8.63
N THR A 270 -17.11 18.47 -8.32
CA THR A 270 -18.41 19.10 -8.58
C THR A 270 -18.65 19.28 -10.08
N PRO A 271 -19.91 19.45 -10.54
CA PRO A 271 -20.19 19.73 -11.95
C PRO A 271 -19.42 20.93 -12.52
N GLU A 272 -19.22 21.98 -11.73
CA GLU A 272 -18.46 23.18 -12.13
C GLU A 272 -16.97 22.88 -12.28
N GLN A 273 -16.40 22.09 -11.37
CA GLN A 273 -15.00 21.66 -11.43
C GLN A 273 -14.77 20.73 -12.63
N GLN A 274 -15.71 19.84 -12.92
CA GLN A 274 -15.66 18.98 -14.10
C GLN A 274 -15.72 19.80 -15.39
N ALA A 275 -16.65 20.76 -15.49
CA ALA A 275 -16.73 21.67 -16.63
C ALA A 275 -15.43 22.49 -16.82
N ALA A 276 -14.80 22.94 -15.72
CA ALA A 276 -13.52 23.64 -15.79
C ALA A 276 -12.38 22.74 -16.30
N MET A 277 -12.37 21.47 -15.93
CA MET A 277 -11.40 20.49 -16.41
C MET A 277 -11.62 20.17 -17.89
N ASP A 278 -12.86 20.00 -18.34
CA ASP A 278 -13.20 19.73 -19.73
C ASP A 278 -12.89 20.93 -20.65
N ALA A 279 -13.01 22.16 -20.12
CA ALA A 279 -12.66 23.39 -20.82
C ALA A 279 -11.17 23.75 -20.76
N ALA A 280 -10.33 22.95 -20.08
CA ALA A 280 -8.93 23.27 -19.90
C ALA A 280 -8.14 23.24 -21.22
N PRO A 281 -7.11 24.10 -21.39
CA PRO A 281 -6.31 24.11 -22.62
C PRO A 281 -5.59 22.76 -22.86
N PRO A 282 -5.37 22.34 -24.12
CA PRO A 282 -4.77 21.03 -24.44
C PRO A 282 -3.38 20.76 -23.84
N GLY A 283 -2.64 21.82 -23.48
CA GLY A 283 -1.32 21.70 -22.86
C GLY A 283 -1.35 21.33 -21.36
N PHE A 284 -2.51 21.38 -20.71
CA PHE A 284 -2.62 20.99 -19.31
C PHE A 284 -2.67 19.46 -19.18
N ALA A 285 -1.75 18.92 -18.37
CA ALA A 285 -1.84 17.52 -18.00
C ALA A 285 -3.08 17.29 -17.13
N ARG A 286 -3.97 16.38 -17.55
CA ARG A 286 -5.21 16.01 -16.84
C ARG A 286 -4.97 15.77 -15.34
N GLU A 287 -3.94 14.98 -15.01
CA GLU A 287 -3.64 14.62 -13.62
C GLU A 287 -3.19 15.82 -12.78
N THR A 288 -2.48 16.78 -13.37
CA THR A 288 -2.09 18.02 -12.69
C THR A 288 -3.30 18.89 -12.38
N LEU A 289 -4.27 19.01 -13.30
CA LEU A 289 -5.53 19.70 -13.03
C LEU A 289 -6.30 19.01 -11.91
N LEU A 290 -6.42 17.69 -11.98
CA LEU A 290 -7.14 16.90 -11.00
C LEU A 290 -6.52 17.01 -9.60
N ASP A 291 -5.18 16.99 -9.48
CA ASP A 291 -4.46 17.21 -8.23
C ASP A 291 -4.49 18.68 -7.75
N THR A 292 -4.89 19.62 -8.60
CA THR A 292 -5.12 21.02 -8.20
C THR A 292 -6.52 21.22 -7.65
N LEU A 293 -7.50 20.53 -8.22
CA LEU A 293 -8.89 20.54 -7.77
C LEU A 293 -9.10 19.71 -6.50
N LEU A 294 -8.20 18.75 -6.23
CA LEU A 294 -8.30 17.81 -5.13
C LEU A 294 -7.06 17.87 -4.23
N THR A 295 -7.23 17.71 -2.93
CA THR A 295 -6.14 17.81 -1.94
C THR A 295 -5.28 16.54 -1.86
N ARG A 296 -4.67 16.13 -2.98
CA ARG A 296 -3.84 14.91 -3.06
C ARG A 296 -2.39 15.16 -2.67
N ARG A 297 -2.03 14.74 -1.45
CA ARG A 297 -0.65 14.76 -0.95
C ARG A 297 0.15 13.54 -1.36
N PHE A 298 -0.45 12.34 -1.32
CA PHE A 298 0.22 11.10 -1.70
C PHE A 298 -0.50 10.46 -2.88
N ARG A 299 0.25 9.97 -3.87
CA ARG A 299 -0.28 9.26 -5.04
C ARG A 299 0.22 7.84 -5.08
N THR A 300 -0.66 6.94 -5.53
CA THR A 300 -0.32 5.57 -5.91
C THR A 300 -0.77 5.33 -7.35
N ASP A 301 0.19 5.31 -8.26
CA ASP A 301 -0.03 5.24 -9.70
C ASP A 301 0.56 3.95 -10.28
N ILE A 302 -0.03 3.49 -11.38
CA ILE A 302 0.43 2.32 -12.12
C ILE A 302 0.93 2.77 -13.49
N PHE A 303 2.12 2.32 -13.86
CA PHE A 303 2.71 2.51 -15.18
C PHE A 303 2.92 1.16 -15.85
N VAL A 304 2.77 1.11 -17.17
CA VAL A 304 2.87 -0.13 -17.96
C VAL A 304 3.87 0.05 -19.10
N ARG A 305 4.73 -0.94 -19.31
CA ARG A 305 5.67 -0.93 -20.44
C ARG A 305 4.95 -1.40 -21.70
N GLY A 306 4.65 -0.51 -22.64
CA GLY A 306 3.85 -0.83 -23.83
C GLY A 306 2.37 -0.98 -23.50
N ARG A 307 1.77 0.11 -23.01
CA ARG A 307 0.36 0.15 -22.58
C ARG A 307 -0.56 -0.13 -23.76
N ARG A 308 -1.64 -0.88 -23.52
CA ARG A 308 -2.69 -1.14 -24.52
C ARG A 308 -4.08 -0.88 -23.92
N PRO A 309 -4.99 -0.21 -24.65
CA PRO A 309 -6.35 0.02 -24.18
C PRO A 309 -7.24 -1.22 -24.28
N GLY A 310 -8.43 -1.17 -23.67
CA GLY A 310 -9.44 -2.22 -23.71
C GLY A 310 -9.39 -3.20 -22.54
N GLY A 311 -8.82 -2.77 -21.41
CA GLY A 311 -8.80 -3.53 -20.15
C GLY A 311 -10.18 -3.80 -19.58
N ARG A 312 -11.17 -2.94 -19.83
CA ARG A 312 -12.53 -3.09 -19.30
C ARG A 312 -13.22 -4.38 -19.75
N ARG A 313 -12.80 -4.95 -20.88
CA ARG A 313 -13.32 -6.22 -21.40
C ARG A 313 -13.10 -7.42 -20.47
N SER A 314 -12.12 -7.35 -19.56
CA SER A 314 -11.89 -8.43 -18.60
C SER A 314 -12.70 -8.31 -17.32
N LEU A 315 -13.32 -7.15 -17.05
CA LEU A 315 -14.07 -6.90 -15.81
C LEU A 315 -15.17 -7.93 -15.54
N PRO A 316 -16.00 -8.34 -16.52
CA PRO A 316 -17.06 -9.33 -16.26
C PRO A 316 -16.52 -10.66 -15.71
N GLY A 317 -15.29 -11.05 -16.06
CA GLY A 317 -14.65 -12.29 -15.61
C GLY A 317 -13.87 -12.17 -14.30
N VAL A 318 -13.75 -10.97 -13.71
CA VAL A 318 -13.08 -10.80 -12.42
C VAL A 318 -13.94 -11.46 -11.34
N ARG A 319 -13.34 -12.38 -10.59
CA ARG A 319 -13.98 -13.03 -9.44
C ARG A 319 -13.68 -12.27 -8.17
N VAL A 320 -14.69 -12.13 -7.32
CA VAL A 320 -14.59 -11.48 -6.02
C VAL A 320 -15.15 -12.37 -4.92
N THR A 321 -14.62 -12.21 -3.71
CA THR A 321 -15.13 -12.85 -2.49
C THR A 321 -15.39 -11.80 -1.43
N LEU A 322 -16.28 -12.12 -0.50
CA LEU A 322 -16.65 -11.23 0.60
C LEU A 322 -15.45 -10.92 1.52
N ALA A 323 -15.34 -9.68 2.00
CA ALA A 323 -14.26 -9.23 2.89
C ALA A 323 -14.69 -9.06 4.37
N ALA A 324 -15.99 -9.07 4.65
CA ALA A 324 -16.59 -8.97 5.98
C ALA A 324 -17.86 -9.82 6.05
N ALA A 325 -18.45 -10.04 7.23
CA ALA A 325 -19.69 -10.79 7.35
C ALA A 325 -20.86 -10.07 6.65
N PRO A 326 -21.84 -10.80 6.07
CA PRO A 326 -23.01 -10.26 5.37
C PRO A 326 -23.81 -9.17 6.12
N GLY A 327 -23.81 -9.18 7.45
CA GLY A 327 -24.53 -8.20 8.28
C GLY A 327 -23.69 -7.03 8.77
N ALA A 328 -22.43 -6.91 8.34
CA ALA A 328 -21.48 -5.96 8.92
C ALA A 328 -21.39 -4.61 8.20
N ALA A 329 -21.89 -4.47 6.97
CA ALA A 329 -21.79 -3.20 6.23
C ALA A 329 -22.77 -3.08 5.05
N ASN A 330 -23.36 -1.90 4.90
CA ASN A 330 -23.92 -1.44 3.63
C ASN A 330 -22.77 -1.20 2.62
N ILE A 331 -23.05 -1.36 1.32
CA ILE A 331 -22.05 -1.13 0.28
C ILE A 331 -21.97 0.38 0.01
N VAL A 332 -21.15 1.05 0.80
CA VAL A 332 -20.94 2.51 0.75
C VAL A 332 -19.53 2.82 0.28
N LEU A 333 -19.44 3.58 -0.80
CA LEU A 333 -18.22 4.16 -1.34
C LEU A 333 -18.09 5.60 -0.84
N ARG A 334 -17.07 5.87 -0.03
CA ARG A 334 -16.74 7.25 0.40
C ARG A 334 -15.79 7.89 -0.59
N THR A 335 -16.18 9.04 -1.14
CA THR A 335 -15.38 9.84 -2.08
C THR A 335 -15.09 11.22 -1.49
N GLN A 336 -14.32 12.06 -2.21
CA GLN A 336 -14.11 13.44 -1.76
C GLN A 336 -15.37 14.32 -1.87
N SER A 337 -16.31 13.94 -2.74
CA SER A 337 -17.56 14.68 -2.97
C SER A 337 -18.73 14.21 -2.10
N GLY A 338 -18.60 13.09 -1.39
CA GLY A 338 -19.65 12.55 -0.52
C GLY A 338 -19.61 11.04 -0.39
N GLU A 339 -20.76 10.43 -0.17
CA GLU A 339 -20.95 8.98 -0.10
C GLU A 339 -21.83 8.53 -1.28
N ALA A 340 -21.45 7.44 -1.94
CA ALA A 340 -22.28 6.72 -2.89
C ALA A 340 -22.65 5.38 -2.28
N GLU A 341 -23.94 5.05 -2.24
CA GLU A 341 -24.46 3.84 -1.61
C GLU A 341 -25.28 3.05 -2.63
N LEU A 342 -25.10 1.73 -2.64
CA LEU A 342 -25.98 0.85 -3.42
C LEU A 342 -27.33 0.70 -2.71
N PRO A 343 -28.46 0.84 -3.41
CA PRO A 343 -29.79 0.55 -2.89
C PRO A 343 -29.86 -0.76 -2.09
N ASP A 344 -30.64 -0.77 -1.01
CA ASP A 344 -30.75 -1.90 -0.07
C ASP A 344 -31.03 -3.24 -0.76
N HIS A 345 -31.91 -3.26 -1.77
CA HIS A 345 -32.25 -4.48 -2.50
C HIS A 345 -31.07 -5.03 -3.30
N GLN A 346 -30.26 -4.15 -3.91
CA GLN A 346 -29.05 -4.53 -4.65
C GLN A 346 -27.97 -5.00 -3.69
N SER A 347 -27.75 -4.26 -2.61
CA SER A 347 -26.83 -4.62 -1.53
C SER A 347 -27.17 -6.00 -0.95
N ALA A 348 -28.44 -6.27 -0.66
CA ALA A 348 -28.89 -7.57 -0.15
C ALA A 348 -28.65 -8.71 -1.15
N ALA A 349 -29.02 -8.52 -2.43
CA ALA A 349 -28.84 -9.54 -3.46
C ALA A 349 -27.37 -9.91 -3.69
N ILE A 350 -26.50 -8.90 -3.76
CA ILE A 350 -25.04 -9.09 -3.91
C ILE A 350 -24.47 -9.80 -2.68
N THR A 351 -24.87 -9.36 -1.48
CA THR A 351 -24.43 -9.94 -0.22
C THR A 351 -24.81 -11.41 -0.12
N GLU A 352 -26.07 -11.76 -0.44
CA GLU A 352 -26.56 -13.13 -0.42
C GLU A 352 -25.79 -14.02 -1.42
N ALA A 353 -25.53 -13.50 -2.62
CA ALA A 353 -24.74 -14.20 -3.63
C ALA A 353 -23.32 -14.50 -3.13
N LEU A 354 -22.62 -13.50 -2.58
CA LEU A 354 -21.25 -13.67 -2.08
C LEU A 354 -21.16 -14.46 -0.77
N ALA A 355 -22.22 -14.50 0.03
CA ALA A 355 -22.31 -15.35 1.21
C ALA A 355 -22.37 -16.85 0.86
N ARG A 356 -22.92 -17.21 -0.32
CA ARG A 356 -22.90 -18.59 -0.84
C ARG A 356 -21.53 -19.01 -1.37
N GLY A 357 -20.72 -18.06 -1.81
CA GLY A 357 -19.38 -18.29 -2.31
C GLY A 357 -18.93 -17.20 -3.29
N PRO A 358 -17.69 -17.29 -3.79
CA PRO A 358 -17.18 -16.29 -4.71
C PRO A 358 -17.93 -16.25 -6.04
N ALA A 359 -18.14 -15.05 -6.57
CA ALA A 359 -18.84 -14.81 -7.83
C ALA A 359 -18.04 -13.86 -8.73
N THR A 360 -18.29 -13.91 -10.04
CA THR A 360 -17.76 -12.93 -11.00
C THR A 360 -18.56 -11.63 -10.97
N LEU A 361 -17.92 -10.52 -11.33
CA LEU A 361 -18.62 -9.24 -11.50
C LEU A 361 -19.73 -9.32 -12.55
N GLY A 362 -19.56 -10.15 -13.59
CA GLY A 362 -20.60 -10.41 -14.58
C GLY A 362 -21.83 -11.13 -14.01
N GLU A 363 -21.62 -12.14 -13.17
CA GLU A 363 -22.72 -12.85 -12.47
C GLU A 363 -23.45 -11.92 -11.50
N LEU A 364 -22.72 -11.07 -10.77
CA LEU A 364 -23.31 -10.10 -9.85
C LEU A 364 -24.12 -9.02 -10.58
N ALA A 365 -23.64 -8.54 -11.73
CA ALA A 365 -24.39 -7.60 -12.57
C ALA A 365 -25.64 -8.23 -13.18
N ALA A 366 -25.65 -9.56 -13.37
CA ALA A 366 -26.79 -10.29 -13.92
C ALA A 366 -27.84 -10.70 -12.87
N LEU A 367 -27.64 -10.37 -11.58
CA LEU A 367 -28.63 -10.64 -10.55
C LEU A 367 -29.92 -9.84 -10.78
N PRO A 368 -31.12 -10.41 -10.49
CA PRO A 368 -32.37 -9.67 -10.59
C PRO A 368 -32.35 -8.39 -9.73
N GLY A 369 -32.73 -7.24 -10.29
CA GLY A 369 -32.73 -5.95 -9.60
C GLY A 369 -31.44 -5.12 -9.73
N ASN A 370 -30.43 -5.64 -10.46
CA ASN A 370 -29.16 -4.96 -10.75
C ASN A 370 -29.06 -4.49 -12.22
N GLU A 371 -30.18 -4.28 -12.92
CA GLU A 371 -30.20 -4.00 -14.37
C GLU A 371 -29.48 -2.68 -14.75
N ASP A 372 -29.33 -1.76 -13.81
CA ASP A 372 -28.62 -0.48 -13.94
C ASP A 372 -27.15 -0.55 -13.52
N LEU A 373 -26.69 -1.67 -12.93
CA LEU A 373 -25.30 -1.88 -12.55
C LEU A 373 -24.54 -2.63 -13.63
N ASN A 374 -23.35 -2.14 -13.96
CA ASN A 374 -22.42 -2.84 -14.83
C ASN A 374 -21.16 -3.31 -14.08
N PRO A 375 -20.34 -4.20 -14.68
CA PRO A 375 -19.13 -4.72 -14.01
C PRO A 375 -18.10 -3.65 -13.61
N LEU A 376 -18.06 -2.48 -14.26
CA LEU A 376 -17.22 -1.35 -13.84
C LEU A 376 -17.71 -0.77 -12.52
N ASP A 377 -19.02 -0.54 -12.39
CA ASP A 377 -19.62 0.02 -11.18
C ASP A 377 -19.38 -0.92 -10.01
N LEU A 378 -19.64 -2.22 -10.20
CA LEU A 378 -19.40 -3.25 -9.19
C LEU A 378 -17.91 -3.39 -8.81
N ALA A 379 -16.99 -3.31 -9.78
CA ALA A 379 -15.55 -3.34 -9.50
C ALA A 379 -15.15 -2.23 -8.52
N VAL A 380 -15.63 -1.01 -8.77
CA VAL A 380 -15.37 0.16 -7.92
C VAL A 380 -16.08 0.03 -6.58
N MET A 381 -17.40 -0.16 -6.60
CA MET A 381 -18.23 -0.17 -5.40
C MET A 381 -17.85 -1.29 -4.44
N LEU A 382 -17.59 -2.52 -4.92
CA LEU A 382 -17.34 -3.66 -4.04
C LEU A 382 -15.90 -3.68 -3.51
N VAL A 383 -14.91 -3.44 -4.37
CA VAL A 383 -13.51 -3.59 -3.96
C VAL A 383 -13.00 -2.35 -3.24
N HIS A 384 -13.41 -1.15 -3.66
CA HIS A 384 -12.93 0.07 -3.02
C HIS A 384 -13.58 0.33 -1.65
N SER A 385 -14.88 0.10 -1.50
CA SER A 385 -15.54 0.15 -0.18
C SER A 385 -14.94 -0.84 0.82
N GLY A 386 -14.17 -1.82 0.34
CA GLY A 386 -13.64 -2.91 1.14
C GLY A 386 -14.67 -3.98 1.44
N PHE A 387 -15.81 -3.98 0.74
CA PHE A 387 -16.86 -4.99 0.86
C PHE A 387 -16.43 -6.35 0.29
N ALA A 388 -15.63 -6.35 -0.78
CA ALA A 388 -15.12 -7.54 -1.43
C ALA A 388 -13.61 -7.47 -1.75
N HIS A 389 -13.02 -8.64 -1.98
CA HIS A 389 -11.64 -8.78 -2.46
C HIS A 389 -11.61 -9.50 -3.81
N PRO A 390 -10.80 -9.02 -4.78
CA PRO A 390 -10.56 -9.76 -6.01
C PRO A 390 -9.82 -11.06 -5.71
N LEU A 391 -10.32 -12.17 -6.26
CA LEU A 391 -9.66 -13.46 -6.18
C LEU A 391 -8.60 -13.61 -7.26
N TRP A 392 -7.45 -14.14 -6.84
CA TRP A 392 -6.38 -14.49 -7.77
C TRP A 392 -6.54 -15.91 -8.30
N ARG A 393 -6.99 -16.82 -7.44
CA ARG A 393 -7.20 -18.23 -7.70
C ARG A 393 -8.44 -18.72 -6.96
N ASP A 394 -8.93 -19.90 -7.32
CA ASP A 394 -10.00 -20.53 -6.56
C ASP A 394 -9.57 -20.71 -5.10
N PRO A 395 -10.48 -20.52 -4.12
CA PRO A 395 -10.27 -20.92 -2.73
C PRO A 395 -10.28 -22.46 -2.62
N ALA A 396 -9.32 -23.11 -3.27
CA ALA A 396 -9.06 -24.54 -3.12
C ALA A 396 -8.04 -24.74 -2.00
N VAL A 397 -8.16 -25.87 -1.28
CA VAL A 397 -7.26 -26.23 -0.18
C VAL A 397 -5.94 -26.76 -0.76
N ASP A 398 -5.10 -25.86 -1.26
CA ASP A 398 -3.67 -26.13 -1.32
C ASP A 398 -3.14 -26.08 0.11
N ALA A 399 -3.15 -27.23 0.78
CA ALA A 399 -2.74 -27.35 2.17
C ALA A 399 -1.29 -26.86 2.40
N GLU A 400 -0.42 -27.01 1.39
CA GLU A 400 0.96 -26.53 1.48
C GLU A 400 1.04 -25.01 1.42
N ALA A 401 0.34 -24.39 0.45
CA ALA A 401 0.26 -22.93 0.34
C ALA A 401 -0.41 -22.31 1.57
N THR A 402 -1.45 -22.93 2.11
CA THR A 402 -2.14 -22.48 3.33
C THR A 402 -1.23 -22.60 4.55
N ALA A 403 -0.57 -23.74 4.76
CA ALA A 403 0.36 -23.92 5.87
C ALA A 403 1.55 -22.95 5.80
N ARG A 404 2.04 -22.68 4.59
CA ARG A 404 3.08 -21.68 4.32
C ARG A 404 2.61 -20.25 4.66
N ALA A 405 1.41 -19.87 4.22
CA ALA A 405 0.83 -18.57 4.57
C ALA A 405 0.65 -18.42 6.09
N ALA A 406 0.16 -19.47 6.77
CA ALA A 406 0.02 -19.49 8.21
C ALA A 406 1.34 -19.29 8.95
N ARG A 407 2.42 -19.98 8.55
CA ARG A 407 3.77 -19.77 9.12
C ARG A 407 4.27 -18.33 8.95
N CYS A 408 4.01 -17.74 7.78
CA CYS A 408 4.36 -16.34 7.52
C CYS A 408 3.57 -15.39 8.43
N ASN A 409 2.25 -15.60 8.57
CA ASN A 409 1.38 -14.79 9.43
C ASN A 409 1.80 -14.86 10.89
N ALA A 410 2.09 -16.06 11.42
CA ALA A 410 2.57 -16.25 12.79
C ALA A 410 3.95 -15.59 13.01
N THR A 411 4.82 -15.62 12.01
CA THR A 411 6.13 -14.96 12.08
C THR A 411 5.99 -13.43 12.06
N LEU A 412 5.12 -12.90 11.19
CA LEU A 412 4.80 -11.48 11.13
C LEU A 412 4.26 -10.97 12.47
N LEU A 413 3.30 -11.71 13.06
CA LEU A 413 2.72 -11.40 14.37
C LEU A 413 3.81 -11.32 15.44
N ARG A 414 4.65 -12.35 15.57
CA ARG A 414 5.73 -12.40 16.58
C ARG A 414 6.76 -11.28 16.41
N ARG A 415 7.11 -10.95 15.17
CA ARG A 415 8.14 -9.93 14.87
C ARG A 415 7.63 -8.50 15.04
N LEU A 416 6.39 -8.21 14.62
CA LEU A 416 5.96 -6.84 14.33
C LEU A 416 4.69 -6.38 15.05
N ALA A 417 3.93 -7.27 15.71
CA ALA A 417 2.65 -6.88 16.30
C ALA A 417 2.76 -5.70 17.28
N ARG A 418 3.74 -5.75 18.19
CA ARG A 418 3.96 -4.69 19.20
C ARG A 418 4.34 -3.36 18.56
N GLU A 419 5.24 -3.40 17.59
CA GLU A 419 5.65 -2.21 16.85
C GLU A 419 4.45 -1.61 16.10
N ALA A 420 3.67 -2.44 15.42
CA ALA A 420 2.49 -2.03 14.68
C ALA A 420 1.42 -1.39 15.58
N VAL A 421 1.18 -1.94 16.78
CA VAL A 421 0.27 -1.35 17.78
C VAL A 421 0.77 0.02 18.24
N ALA A 422 2.06 0.16 18.52
CA ALA A 422 2.63 1.41 19.03
C ALA A 422 2.48 2.60 18.07
N ILE A 423 2.40 2.33 16.76
CA ILE A 423 2.34 3.36 15.71
C ILE A 423 1.03 3.34 14.91
N ASP A 424 0.08 2.48 15.29
CA ASP A 424 -1.18 2.25 14.56
C ASP A 424 -0.96 1.93 13.06
N ALA A 425 0.04 1.10 12.76
CA ALA A 425 0.35 0.68 11.40
C ALA A 425 -0.41 -0.59 11.01
N PRO A 426 -0.99 -0.63 9.79
CA PRO A 426 -1.61 -1.85 9.29
C PRO A 426 -0.54 -2.91 9.00
N LEU A 427 -0.85 -4.15 9.39
CA LEU A 427 -0.14 -5.36 8.95
C LEU A 427 -0.90 -5.99 7.78
N GLY A 428 -0.66 -7.29 7.55
CA GLY A 428 -1.53 -8.09 6.71
C GLY A 428 -1.41 -9.57 7.03
N ALA A 429 -2.44 -10.33 6.67
CA ALA A 429 -2.38 -11.79 6.68
C ALA A 429 -2.35 -12.30 5.24
N ALA A 430 -1.31 -13.06 4.88
CA ALA A 430 -1.20 -13.71 3.58
C ALA A 430 -2.35 -14.70 3.38
N VAL A 431 -3.01 -14.61 2.22
CA VAL A 431 -4.13 -15.48 1.82
C VAL A 431 -3.86 -16.00 0.41
N PRO A 432 -3.58 -17.31 0.24
CA PRO A 432 -3.32 -17.88 -1.07
C PRO A 432 -4.45 -17.64 -2.07
N ALA A 433 -5.73 -17.76 -1.70
CA ALA A 433 -6.83 -17.51 -2.65
C ALA A 433 -6.79 -16.10 -3.28
N LEU A 434 -6.34 -15.10 -2.50
CA LEU A 434 -6.20 -13.72 -2.94
C LEU A 434 -4.89 -13.45 -3.68
N GLY A 435 -3.91 -14.36 -3.66
CA GLY A 435 -2.57 -14.11 -4.19
C GLY A 435 -1.85 -12.92 -3.55
N CYS A 436 -2.31 -12.48 -2.37
CA CYS A 436 -1.74 -11.37 -1.61
C CYS A 436 -2.22 -11.45 -0.15
N ALA A 437 -1.99 -10.39 0.63
CA ALA A 437 -2.50 -10.30 2.00
C ALA A 437 -3.78 -9.45 2.10
N VAL A 438 -4.62 -9.80 3.08
CA VAL A 438 -5.68 -8.94 3.61
C VAL A 438 -5.04 -7.98 4.60
N GLN A 439 -5.24 -6.67 4.40
CA GLN A 439 -4.74 -5.65 5.31
C GLN A 439 -5.56 -5.68 6.60
N MET A 440 -4.88 -5.76 7.76
CA MET A 440 -5.54 -5.89 9.06
C MET A 440 -4.65 -5.38 10.19
N GLY A 441 -5.25 -5.09 11.35
CA GLY A 441 -4.50 -4.69 12.55
C GLY A 441 -3.80 -5.87 13.24
N ALA A 442 -2.95 -5.58 14.23
CA ALA A 442 -2.26 -6.62 15.00
C ALA A 442 -3.24 -7.55 15.75
N ALA A 443 -4.37 -7.00 16.25
CA ALA A 443 -5.40 -7.79 16.91
C ALA A 443 -6.09 -8.78 15.96
N GLU A 444 -6.49 -8.31 14.77
CA GLU A 444 -7.08 -9.17 13.74
C GLU A 444 -6.10 -10.26 13.30
N LEU A 445 -4.82 -9.93 13.12
CA LEU A 445 -3.79 -10.90 12.78
C LEU A 445 -3.61 -11.96 13.88
N ALA A 446 -3.66 -11.57 15.15
CA ALA A 446 -3.54 -12.51 16.27
C ALA A 446 -4.69 -13.52 16.28
N VAL A 447 -5.93 -13.07 16.03
CA VAL A 447 -7.11 -13.95 15.89
C VAL A 447 -6.93 -14.89 14.69
N ALA A 448 -6.52 -14.37 13.54
CA ALA A 448 -6.29 -15.19 12.34
C ALA A 448 -5.24 -16.28 12.57
N VAL A 449 -4.13 -15.96 13.24
CA VAL A 449 -3.06 -16.92 13.57
C VAL A 449 -3.56 -18.00 14.53
N ALA A 450 -4.29 -17.64 15.59
CA ALA A 450 -4.85 -18.62 16.52
C ALA A 450 -5.76 -19.64 15.82
N LEU A 451 -6.63 -19.16 14.92
CA LEU A 451 -7.50 -20.00 14.10
C LEU A 451 -6.70 -20.93 13.18
N GLN A 452 -5.63 -20.43 12.54
CA GLN A 452 -4.75 -21.21 11.68
C GLN A 452 -3.97 -22.31 12.42
N GLU A 453 -3.65 -22.08 13.70
CA GLU A 453 -2.99 -23.06 14.57
C GLU A 453 -3.98 -24.08 15.18
N GLY A 454 -5.29 -23.93 14.93
CA GLY A 454 -6.34 -24.77 15.49
C GLY A 454 -6.60 -24.51 16.98
N ALA A 455 -6.08 -23.41 17.52
CA ALA A 455 -6.35 -22.97 18.88
C ALA A 455 -7.68 -22.18 18.91
N PRO A 456 -8.56 -22.41 19.90
CA PRO A 456 -9.67 -21.50 20.11
C PRO A 456 -9.09 -20.11 20.42
N PRO A 457 -9.55 -19.04 19.75
CA PRO A 457 -9.07 -17.70 20.02
C PRO A 457 -9.55 -17.27 21.41
N ASP A 458 -8.74 -17.54 22.43
CA ASP A 458 -8.96 -17.09 23.80
C ASP A 458 -8.70 -15.58 23.86
N PRO A 459 -9.74 -14.76 24.08
CA PRO A 459 -9.59 -13.31 24.07
C PRO A 459 -8.59 -12.80 25.11
N ASP A 460 -8.49 -13.46 26.26
CA ASP A 460 -7.60 -13.02 27.35
C ASP A 460 -6.13 -13.32 27.01
N ALA A 461 -5.85 -14.49 26.42
CA ALA A 461 -4.51 -14.86 25.97
C ALA A 461 -4.02 -13.98 24.80
N LEU A 462 -4.91 -13.67 23.85
CA LEU A 462 -4.60 -12.80 22.72
C LEU A 462 -4.42 -11.34 23.15
N ALA A 463 -5.23 -10.86 24.09
CA ALA A 463 -5.06 -9.53 24.68
C ALA A 463 -3.69 -9.41 25.38
N ALA A 464 -3.27 -10.43 26.14
CA ALA A 464 -1.97 -10.45 26.81
C ALA A 464 -0.78 -10.44 25.83
N LEU A 465 -0.91 -11.04 24.64
CA LEU A 465 0.12 -11.01 23.60
C LEU A 465 0.34 -9.60 23.02
N LEU A 466 -0.75 -8.82 22.93
CA LEU A 466 -0.79 -7.52 22.27
C LEU A 466 -0.63 -6.34 23.24
N ALA A 467 -0.90 -6.56 24.53
CA ALA A 467 -0.80 -5.53 25.55
C ALA A 467 0.63 -5.03 25.72
N ASP A 468 0.75 -3.72 25.95
CA ASP A 468 1.96 -3.13 26.52
C ASP A 468 2.18 -3.73 27.92
N PRO A 469 3.38 -4.26 28.25
CA PRO A 469 3.68 -4.77 29.59
C PRO A 469 3.34 -3.80 30.73
N ASP A 470 3.33 -2.48 30.44
CA ASP A 470 3.01 -1.41 31.40
C ASP A 470 1.54 -0.94 31.32
N GLY A 471 0.73 -1.59 30.47
CA GLY A 471 -0.68 -1.27 30.24
C GLY A 471 -1.59 -1.71 31.39
N GLY A 472 -2.45 -0.80 31.86
CA GLY A 472 -3.44 -1.11 32.91
C GLY A 472 -4.60 -1.99 32.44
N PRO A 473 -5.46 -2.47 33.37
CA PRO A 473 -6.58 -3.40 33.07
C PRO A 473 -7.56 -2.95 31.97
N GLN A 474 -7.70 -1.65 31.73
CA GLN A 474 -8.56 -1.11 30.67
C GLN A 474 -8.06 -1.41 29.25
N ALA A 475 -6.74 -1.55 29.05
CA ALA A 475 -6.16 -1.90 27.75
C ALA A 475 -6.50 -3.35 27.35
N ILE A 476 -6.54 -4.25 28.34
CA ILE A 476 -6.90 -5.67 28.16
C ILE A 476 -8.38 -5.80 27.80
N GLU A 477 -9.26 -5.09 28.50
CA GLU A 477 -10.71 -5.12 28.22
C GLU A 477 -11.04 -4.58 26.82
N GLY A 478 -10.37 -3.51 26.39
CA GLY A 478 -10.51 -2.97 25.02
C GLY A 478 -10.05 -3.96 23.94
N ALA A 479 -8.95 -4.67 24.17
CA ALA A 479 -8.46 -5.70 23.27
C ALA A 479 -9.44 -6.89 23.17
N ARG A 480 -10.02 -7.30 24.30
CA ARG A 480 -11.02 -8.38 24.37
C ARG A 480 -12.28 -8.06 23.55
N ALA A 481 -12.87 -6.89 23.75
CA ALA A 481 -14.05 -6.46 23.00
C ALA A 481 -13.76 -6.38 21.48
N GLY A 482 -12.55 -5.95 21.10
CA GLY A 482 -12.08 -5.98 19.72
C GLY A 482 -12.06 -7.38 19.11
N ILE A 483 -11.57 -8.37 19.86
CA ILE A 483 -11.47 -9.78 19.40
C ILE A 483 -12.86 -10.40 19.16
N GLU A 484 -13.81 -10.18 20.08
CA GLU A 484 -15.18 -10.68 19.92
C GLU A 484 -15.86 -10.08 18.68
N GLY A 485 -15.65 -8.78 18.44
CA GLY A 485 -16.13 -8.09 17.25
C GLY A 485 -15.55 -8.68 15.95
N VAL A 486 -14.24 -8.96 15.93
CA VAL A 486 -13.57 -9.59 14.77
C VAL A 486 -14.16 -10.97 14.48
N LEU A 487 -14.36 -11.81 15.49
CA LEU A 487 -14.90 -13.15 15.28
C LEU A 487 -16.32 -13.12 14.70
N ALA A 488 -17.18 -12.23 15.20
CA ALA A 488 -18.53 -12.08 14.68
C ALA A 488 -18.56 -11.50 13.26
N GLN A 489 -17.71 -10.50 12.98
CA GLN A 489 -17.77 -9.71 11.74
C GLN A 489 -16.85 -10.20 10.63
N ARG A 490 -15.85 -11.03 10.90
CA ARG A 490 -14.83 -11.39 9.89
C ARG A 490 -14.74 -12.88 9.62
N LEU A 491 -14.96 -13.73 10.63
CA LEU A 491 -14.76 -15.17 10.51
C LEU A 491 -15.51 -15.82 9.33
N PRO A 492 -16.79 -15.48 9.02
CA PRO A 492 -17.48 -16.05 7.86
C PRO A 492 -16.76 -15.74 6.54
N ALA A 493 -16.32 -14.48 6.35
CA ALA A 493 -15.58 -14.07 5.17
C ALA A 493 -14.18 -14.71 5.11
N TRP A 494 -13.51 -14.84 6.25
CA TRP A 494 -12.19 -15.47 6.36
C TRP A 494 -12.21 -16.93 5.92
N ARG A 495 -13.26 -17.68 6.28
CA ARG A 495 -13.45 -19.06 5.82
C ARG A 495 -13.65 -19.16 4.31
N LEU A 496 -14.42 -18.25 3.71
CA LEU A 496 -14.66 -18.22 2.26
C LEU A 496 -13.39 -18.02 1.44
N MET A 497 -12.38 -17.36 2.00
CA MET A 497 -11.08 -17.16 1.36
C MET A 497 -9.96 -18.07 1.88
N GLY A 498 -10.27 -19.01 2.78
CA GLY A 498 -9.31 -19.96 3.34
C GLY A 498 -8.27 -19.35 4.28
N LEU A 499 -8.60 -18.23 4.94
CA LEU A 499 -7.75 -17.62 5.98
C LEU A 499 -7.92 -18.32 7.33
N ALA A 500 -9.10 -18.86 7.63
CA ALA A 500 -9.48 -19.45 8.91
C ALA A 500 -10.35 -20.70 8.76
#